data_AF-A0A3C1H680-F1
#
_entry.id   AF-A0A3C1H680-F1
#
_cell.length_a   1.000
_cell.length_b   1.000
_cell.length_c   1.000
_cell.angle_alpha   90.00
_cell.angle_beta   90.00
_cell.angle_gamma   90.00
#
_symmetry.space_group_name_H-M   'P 1'
#
loop_
_entity.id
_entity.type
_entity.pdbx_description
1 polymer ?
#
loop_
_entity_poly.entity_id
_entity_poly.type
_entity_poly.pdbx_seq_one_letter_code
_entity_poly.pdbx_strand_id
1 'polypeptide(L)'
;MNDIHVYAQYFAASAEFAGIPRRAAAVFLTASSAEGNIRYALTVTFFPHESAEDFGISYDAAAETVLYEARGRRSKKREQTMLGSLREKADALAAELGGRIFWDQPLIEARFG
;
A
#
# COMPACT_ATOMS: atom_id res chain seq x y z
N MET A 1 20.02 -1.91 -2.24
CA MET A 1 18.82 -1.65 -1.42
C MET A 1 17.98 -2.90 -1.46
N ASN A 2 17.58 -3.45 -0.30
CA ASN A 2 16.79 -4.68 -0.25
C ASN A 2 15.40 -4.35 0.30
N ASP A 3 14.38 -4.51 -0.54
CA ASP A 3 13.00 -4.13 -0.30
C ASP A 3 12.14 -5.38 -0.19
N ILE A 4 11.33 -5.45 0.87
CA ILE A 4 10.43 -6.58 1.10
C ILE A 4 9.04 -6.04 1.40
N HIS A 5 8.04 -6.50 0.66
CA HIS A 5 6.64 -6.27 1.02
C HIS A 5 6.29 -7.15 2.22
N VAL A 6 6.30 -6.54 3.40
CA VAL A 6 5.84 -7.15 4.64
C VAL A 6 4.35 -7.47 4.56
N TYR A 7 3.62 -6.62 3.82
CA TYR A 7 2.22 -6.82 3.48
C TYR A 7 1.96 -6.27 2.08
N ALA A 8 1.17 -7.02 1.31
CA ALA A 8 0.65 -6.60 0.02
C ALA A 8 -0.78 -7.15 -0.14
N GLN A 9 -1.74 -6.27 -0.42
CA GLN A 9 -3.10 -6.70 -0.76
C GLN A 9 -3.74 -5.74 -1.76
N TYR A 10 -4.62 -6.29 -2.60
CA TYR A 10 -5.37 -5.56 -3.62
C TYR A 10 -6.85 -5.61 -3.27
N PHE A 11 -7.50 -4.48 -3.44
CA PHE A 11 -8.90 -4.27 -3.10
C PHE A 11 -9.64 -3.62 -4.26
N ALA A 12 -10.94 -3.85 -4.33
CA ALA A 12 -11.81 -2.95 -5.05
C ALA A 12 -11.73 -1.57 -4.38
N ALA A 13 -11.81 -0.54 -5.19
CA ALA A 13 -11.65 0.84 -4.73
C ALA A 13 -12.40 1.80 -5.64
N SER A 14 -12.45 3.07 -5.25
CA SER A 14 -13.02 4.12 -6.09
C SER A 14 -12.16 5.37 -5.95
N ALA A 15 -11.58 5.82 -7.05
CA ALA A 15 -10.94 7.13 -7.17
C ALA A 15 -11.10 7.63 -8.62
N GLU A 16 -10.88 8.91 -8.84
CA GLU A 16 -10.79 9.48 -10.19
C GLU A 16 -9.49 10.27 -10.29
N PHE A 17 -8.69 9.96 -11.30
CA PHE A 17 -7.42 10.66 -11.53
C PHE A 17 -7.33 11.08 -12.98
N ALA A 18 -7.17 12.39 -13.22
CA ALA A 18 -7.14 12.99 -14.55
C ALA A 18 -8.33 12.59 -15.46
N GLY A 19 -9.53 12.46 -14.89
CA GLY A 19 -10.75 12.06 -15.62
C GLY A 19 -10.86 10.55 -15.88
N ILE A 20 -9.95 9.73 -15.37
CA ILE A 20 -9.97 8.27 -15.51
C ILE A 20 -10.42 7.65 -14.19
N PRO A 21 -11.50 6.84 -14.19
CA PRO A 21 -11.94 6.14 -13.00
C PRO A 21 -10.97 5.00 -12.64
N ARG A 22 -10.55 4.97 -11.38
CA ARG A 22 -9.72 3.91 -10.81
C ARG A 22 -10.58 3.07 -9.88
N ARG A 23 -10.68 1.77 -10.20
CA ARG A 23 -11.63 0.84 -9.57
C ARG A 23 -10.97 -0.17 -8.64
N ALA A 24 -9.64 -0.11 -8.53
CA ALA A 24 -8.88 -0.94 -7.62
C ALA A 24 -7.79 -0.12 -6.96
N ALA A 25 -7.39 -0.59 -5.77
CA ALA A 25 -6.27 -0.06 -5.02
C ALA A 25 -5.37 -1.20 -4.56
N ALA A 26 -4.06 -0.97 -4.58
CA ALA A 26 -3.09 -1.84 -3.94
C ALA A 26 -2.50 -1.14 -2.72
N VAL A 27 -2.41 -1.87 -1.62
CA VAL A 27 -1.88 -1.41 -0.34
C VAL A 27 -0.64 -2.22 -0.02
N PHE A 28 0.49 -1.55 0.14
CA PHE A 28 1.79 -2.15 0.42
C PHE A 28 2.40 -1.60 1.71
N LEU A 29 2.88 -2.48 2.57
CA LEU A 29 3.82 -2.13 3.64
C LEU A 29 5.20 -2.67 3.25
N THR A 30 6.09 -1.77 2.86
CA THR A 30 7.42 -2.14 2.36
C THR A 30 8.47 -1.84 3.42
N ALA A 31 9.31 -2.84 3.73
CA ALA A 31 10.49 -2.70 4.55
C ALA A 31 11.72 -2.61 3.64
N SER A 32 12.36 -1.44 3.63
CA SER A 32 13.55 -1.15 2.84
C SER A 32 14.79 -1.08 3.75
N SER A 33 15.83 -1.82 3.39
CA SER A 33 17.11 -1.80 4.11
C SER A 33 18.23 -1.21 3.25
N ALA A 34 18.88 -0.17 3.77
CA ALA A 34 20.01 0.50 3.16
C ALA A 34 20.95 1.02 4.26
N GLU A 35 22.25 0.79 4.09
CA GLU A 35 23.32 1.37 4.95
C GLU A 35 23.14 1.14 6.47
N GLY A 36 22.52 0.01 6.85
CA GLY A 36 22.25 -0.33 8.25
C GLY A 36 21.03 0.37 8.86
N ASN A 37 20.26 1.11 8.05
CA ASN A 37 18.96 1.65 8.39
C ASN A 37 17.85 0.77 7.84
N ILE A 38 16.73 0.73 8.57
CA ILE A 38 15.48 0.13 8.15
C ILE A 38 14.43 1.23 8.03
N ARG A 39 13.77 1.27 6.87
CA ARG A 39 12.63 2.14 6.58
C ARG A 39 11.41 1.27 6.36
N TYR A 40 10.29 1.64 6.97
CA TYR A 40 8.98 1.08 6.70
C TYR A 40 8.11 2.14 6.04
N ALA A 41 7.70 1.89 4.80
CA ALA A 41 6.84 2.78 4.03
C ALA A 41 5.50 2.10 3.76
N LEU A 42 4.41 2.87 3.90
CA LEU A 42 3.08 2.47 3.47
C LEU A 42 2.79 3.17 2.15
N THR A 43 2.43 2.39 1.14
CA THR A 43 2.08 2.89 -0.18
C THR A 43 0.66 2.46 -0.53
N VAL A 44 -0.14 3.41 -1.01
CA VAL A 44 -1.47 3.16 -1.60
C VAL A 44 -1.42 3.63 -3.04
N THR A 45 -1.83 2.77 -3.97
CA THR A 45 -1.87 3.11 -5.40
C THR A 45 -3.19 2.70 -6.01
N PHE A 46 -3.80 3.59 -6.78
CA PHE A 46 -5.05 3.36 -7.49
C PHE A 46 -4.77 3.11 -8.98
N PHE A 47 -5.33 2.05 -9.52
CA PHE A 47 -5.10 1.68 -10.92
C PHE A 47 -6.43 1.44 -11.65
N PRO A 48 -6.45 1.64 -12.99
CA PRO A 48 -7.60 1.28 -13.79
C PRO A 48 -7.73 -0.23 -13.66
N HIS A 49 -8.90 -0.68 -13.23
CA HIS A 49 -9.19 -2.11 -13.13
C HIS A 49 -10.49 -2.32 -13.89
N GLU A 50 -10.36 -2.66 -15.16
CA GLU A 50 -11.49 -2.89 -16.06
C GLU A 50 -11.86 -4.39 -16.14
N SER A 51 -10.93 -5.29 -15.82
CA SER A 51 -11.16 -6.74 -15.78
C SER A 51 -10.28 -7.44 -14.73
N ALA A 52 -10.66 -8.65 -14.33
CA ALA A 52 -9.94 -9.44 -13.32
C ALA A 52 -8.49 -9.84 -13.73
N GLU A 53 -8.11 -9.64 -14.99
CA GLU A 53 -6.77 -9.88 -15.51
C GLU A 53 -5.91 -8.60 -15.55
N ASP A 54 -6.51 -7.44 -15.30
CA ASP A 54 -5.87 -6.14 -15.39
C ASP A 54 -5.27 -5.73 -14.03
N PHE A 55 -4.02 -6.12 -13.83
CA PHE A 55 -3.19 -5.69 -12.70
C PHE A 55 -2.13 -4.66 -13.11
N GLY A 56 -2.40 -3.89 -14.18
CA GLY A 56 -1.52 -2.81 -14.61
C GLY A 56 -1.44 -1.69 -13.57
N ILE A 57 -0.52 -1.79 -12.61
CA ILE A 57 -0.29 -0.75 -11.61
C ILE A 57 0.33 0.47 -12.31
N SER A 58 -0.46 1.53 -12.47
CA SER A 58 0.05 2.85 -12.82
C SER A 58 0.38 3.60 -11.54
N TYR A 59 1.60 4.15 -11.46
CA TYR A 59 2.08 4.95 -10.32
C TYR A 59 1.64 6.41 -10.36
N ASP A 60 0.79 6.77 -11.34
CA ASP A 60 0.26 8.13 -11.50
C ASP A 60 -0.69 8.53 -10.36
N ALA A 61 -1.42 7.58 -9.77
CA ALA A 61 -2.31 7.79 -8.63
C ALA A 61 -1.81 7.02 -7.40
N ALA A 62 -0.60 7.35 -6.94
CA ALA A 62 0.03 6.72 -5.78
C ALA A 62 0.38 7.74 -4.69
N ALA A 63 0.19 7.34 -3.43
CA ALA A 63 0.59 8.09 -2.25
C ALA A 63 1.41 7.18 -1.33
N GLU A 64 2.50 7.72 -0.78
CA GLU A 64 3.40 7.01 0.13
C GLU A 64 3.62 7.83 1.39
N THR A 65 3.68 7.14 2.53
CA THR A 65 4.13 7.73 3.80
C THR A 65 5.11 6.82 4.52
N VAL A 66 6.11 7.42 5.16
CA VAL A 66 7.09 6.70 5.98
C VAL A 66 6.52 6.52 7.38
N LEU A 67 6.31 5.26 7.77
CA LEU A 67 5.80 4.91 9.09
C LEU A 67 6.91 4.86 10.15
N TYR A 68 8.12 4.53 9.73
CA TYR A 68 9.26 4.41 10.62
C TYR A 68 10.56 4.40 9.83
N GLU A 69 11.57 5.06 10.38
CA GLU A 69 12.94 4.98 9.90
C GLU A 69 13.91 5.03 11.07
N ALA A 70 14.82 4.08 11.16
CA ALA A 70 15.93 4.14 12.12
C ALA A 70 17.05 3.18 11.75
N ARG A 71 18.19 3.36 12.41
CA ARG A 71 19.26 2.38 12.41
C ARG A 71 18.81 1.06 13.03
N GLY A 72 19.11 -0.05 12.37
CA GLY A 72 18.81 -1.39 12.87
C GLY A 72 18.32 -2.37 11.80
N ARG A 73 17.63 -3.41 12.25
CA ARG A 73 17.11 -4.50 11.42
C ARG A 73 15.58 -4.57 11.50
N ARG A 74 14.97 -5.36 10.61
CA ARG A 74 13.54 -5.68 10.66
C ARG A 74 13.15 -6.27 12.01
N SER A 75 11.94 -5.94 12.46
CA SER A 75 11.37 -6.44 13.71
C SER A 75 9.91 -6.85 13.52
N LYS A 76 9.63 -8.15 13.65
CA LYS A 76 8.26 -8.71 13.53
C LYS A 76 7.28 -8.05 14.51
N LYS A 77 7.73 -7.72 15.72
CA LYS A 77 6.90 -7.03 16.72
C LYS A 77 6.46 -5.65 16.21
N ARG A 78 7.37 -4.92 15.58
CA ARG A 78 7.08 -3.59 15.02
C ARG A 78 6.16 -3.69 13.81
N GLU A 79 6.39 -4.67 12.96
CA GLU A 79 5.54 -4.95 11.80
C GLU A 79 4.09 -5.22 12.24
N GLN A 80 3.86 -6.02 13.28
CA GLN A 80 2.53 -6.24 13.84
C GLN A 80 1.87 -4.93 14.34
N THR A 81 2.63 -4.06 15.01
CA THR A 81 2.12 -2.74 15.45
C THR A 81 1.72 -1.88 14.25
N MET A 82 2.52 -1.88 13.17
CA MET A 82 2.20 -1.15 11.95
C MET A 82 0.97 -1.73 11.25
N LEU A 83 0.87 -3.05 11.16
CA LEU A 83 -0.30 -3.74 10.60
C LEU A 83 -1.59 -3.40 11.35
N GLY A 84 -1.52 -3.25 12.68
CA GLY A 84 -2.67 -2.85 13.50
C GLY A 84 -3.21 -1.44 13.19
N SER A 85 -2.38 -0.55 12.66
CA SER A 85 -2.77 0.82 12.25
C SER A 85 -2.80 1.01 10.73
N LEU A 86 -2.59 -0.06 9.97
CA LEU A 86 -2.41 -0.01 8.52
C LEU A 86 -3.65 0.55 7.82
N ARG A 87 -4.83 0.07 8.20
CA ARG A 87 -6.10 0.44 7.59
C ARG A 87 -6.36 1.93 7.71
N GLU A 88 -6.27 2.46 8.92
CA GLU A 88 -6.48 3.90 9.20
C GLU A 88 -5.53 4.78 8.38
N LYS A 89 -4.24 4.39 8.32
CA LYS A 89 -3.22 5.15 7.58
C LYS A 89 -3.40 5.04 6.06
N ALA A 90 -3.80 3.88 5.56
CA ALA A 90 -4.10 3.67 4.16
C ALA A 90 -5.36 4.42 3.73
N ASP A 91 -6.39 4.47 4.58
CA ASP A 91 -7.59 5.27 4.34
C ASP A 91 -7.28 6.77 4.31
N ALA A 92 -6.36 7.25 5.16
CA ALA A 92 -5.88 8.63 5.12
C ALA A 92 -5.17 8.95 3.79
N LEU A 93 -4.25 8.09 3.34
CA LEU A 93 -3.58 8.25 2.03
C LEU A 93 -4.56 8.16 0.86
N ALA A 94 -5.54 7.26 0.94
CA ALA A 94 -6.58 7.16 -0.07
C ALA A 94 -7.39 8.45 -0.16
N ALA A 95 -7.75 9.05 0.98
CA ALA A 95 -8.47 10.31 1.03
C ALA A 95 -7.66 11.48 0.44
N GLU A 96 -6.33 11.50 0.61
CA GLU A 96 -5.44 12.50 -0.05
C GLU A 96 -5.53 12.42 -1.58
N LEU A 97 -5.70 11.22 -2.12
CA LEU A 97 -5.89 10.97 -3.56
C LEU A 97 -7.34 11.14 -4.02
N GLY A 98 -8.26 11.58 -3.14
CA GLY A 98 -9.69 11.65 -3.43
C GLY A 98 -10.34 10.28 -3.65
N GLY A 99 -9.72 9.23 -3.13
CA GLY A 99 -10.11 7.83 -3.30
C GLY A 99 -10.62 7.16 -2.03
N ARG A 100 -11.20 5.97 -2.21
CA ARG A 100 -11.69 5.11 -1.13
C ARG A 100 -11.36 3.65 -1.42
N ILE A 101 -10.88 2.94 -0.39
CA ILE A 101 -10.57 1.50 -0.44
C ILE A 101 -11.76 0.71 0.13
N PHE A 102 -12.19 -0.35 -0.56
CA PHE A 102 -13.25 -1.25 -0.09
C PHE A 102 -12.62 -2.49 0.57
N TRP A 103 -12.32 -2.37 1.87
CA TRP A 103 -11.65 -3.42 2.66
C TRP A 103 -12.42 -4.75 2.75
N ASP A 104 -13.73 -4.70 2.55
CA ASP A 104 -14.65 -5.84 2.48
C ASP A 104 -14.65 -6.55 1.12
N GLN A 105 -13.97 -5.97 0.11
CA GLN A 105 -13.90 -6.48 -1.27
C GLN A 105 -12.44 -6.68 -1.71
N PRO A 106 -11.71 -7.64 -1.11
CA PRO A 106 -10.37 -7.97 -1.58
C PRO A 106 -10.43 -8.62 -2.97
N LEU A 107 -9.57 -8.15 -3.88
CA LEU A 107 -9.42 -8.76 -5.21
C LEU A 107 -8.52 -9.99 -5.15
N ILE A 108 -7.53 -9.97 -4.26
CA ILE A 108 -6.69 -11.12 -3.94
C ILE A 108 -6.45 -11.22 -2.43
N GLU A 109 -6.02 -12.40 -1.98
CA GLU A 109 -5.57 -12.61 -0.60
C GLU A 109 -4.33 -11.78 -0.27
N ALA A 110 -4.23 -11.38 1.00
CA ALA A 110 -3.06 -10.68 1.52
C ALA A 110 -1.81 -11.57 1.43
N ARG A 111 -0.73 -11.00 0.90
CA ARG A 111 0.60 -11.62 0.89
C ARG A 111 1.47 -10.99 1.98
N PHE A 112 2.22 -11.83 2.69
CA PHE A 112 3.12 -11.41 3.77
C PHE A 112 4.54 -11.92 3.48
N GLY A 113 5.55 -11.09 3.79
CA GLY A 113 6.98 -11.37 3.54
C GLY A 113 7.93 -10.87 4.64
#